data_AF-A0AAD4M2U9-F1
#
_entry.id   AF-A0AAD4M2U9-F1
#
_cell.length_a   1.000
_cell.length_b   1.000
_cell.length_c   1.000
_cell.angle_alpha   90.00
_cell.angle_beta   90.00
_cell.angle_gamma   90.00
#
_symmetry.space_group_name_H-M   'P 1'
#
loop_
_entity.id
_entity.type
_entity.pdbx_description
1 polymer ?
#
loop_
_entity_poly.entity_id
_entity_poly.type
_entity_poly.pdbx_seq_one_letter_code
_entity_poly.pdbx_strand_id
1 'polypeptide(L)'
;MSSTGSTTRSFTSTKRSNNPSPHPTLTLFSTIVVSTTDAASHIHPPPAAQGHTDPLYASVRHLLMKACSNTCSTAAQAFAQLVQPTARFQLALDALLPILVSPRSELPQRILVAYILYSLYATHPIAINPFKSVLFDTFTKERNAAVHDDEQLVWVLWKVLKGDGDHLGPYPPNTLARESLPPKLRASNLVLDERRYHLIHPKKVHLPAHRQDRSKLDRLVFGNDTQLLSQGLTLLLAARERVLTLSEQRLLGPVIPQLTSPSVLISLDLPLIIAHNPTIATPLLVSLLTLPPSDISSVYLDVLAQLPPTLPTFDIRSAFARHNTSDGLHYRREVTVADIVRMEVLGPFLHQCILWLDHAEREERDGLISDDRFARLCRFYSALLKVNVVDPASDADSAEIAHFALRNSRFEEANALYRVLASARF
;
A
#
# COMPACT_ATOMS: atom_id res chain seq x y z
N MET A 1 13.47 -25.25 78.89
CA MET A 1 12.66 -26.46 78.66
C MET A 1 11.84 -26.24 77.40
N SER A 2 12.04 -27.13 76.41
CA SER A 2 11.15 -27.45 75.28
C SER A 2 10.90 -26.35 74.23
N SER A 3 10.94 -26.58 72.93
CA SER A 3 11.49 -27.62 72.05
C SER A 3 11.33 -27.06 70.64
N THR A 4 12.39 -27.11 69.84
CA THR A 4 12.43 -26.77 68.42
C THR A 4 11.66 -27.80 67.57
N GLY A 5 11.01 -27.33 66.51
CA GLY A 5 10.38 -28.18 65.49
C GLY A 5 10.59 -27.59 64.10
N SER A 6 11.71 -27.93 63.47
CA SER A 6 12.06 -27.60 62.08
C SER A 6 11.69 -28.75 61.16
N THR A 7 10.75 -28.52 60.24
CA THR A 7 10.35 -29.52 59.23
C THR A 7 11.02 -29.22 57.89
N THR A 8 12.07 -29.99 57.60
CA THR A 8 12.76 -30.05 56.31
C THR A 8 11.96 -30.94 55.36
N ARG A 9 11.46 -30.42 54.23
CA ARG A 9 10.89 -31.24 53.14
C ARG A 9 11.89 -31.33 51.99
N SER A 10 12.47 -32.51 51.85
CA SER A 10 13.26 -32.95 50.71
C SER A 10 12.34 -33.33 49.53
N PHE A 11 12.51 -32.68 48.39
CA PHE A 11 11.92 -33.13 47.12
C PHE A 11 12.89 -34.05 46.40
N THR A 12 12.49 -35.32 46.25
CA THR A 12 13.20 -36.32 45.45
C THR A 12 12.91 -36.12 43.97
N SER A 13 14.01 -36.04 43.21
CA SER A 13 14.08 -36.03 41.75
C SER A 13 13.60 -37.36 41.17
N THR A 14 12.56 -37.33 40.33
CA THR A 14 12.09 -38.50 39.58
C THR A 14 12.48 -38.35 38.11
N LYS A 15 13.44 -39.16 37.71
CA LYS A 15 13.97 -39.36 36.36
C LYS A 15 12.95 -40.18 35.55
N ARG A 16 12.45 -39.66 34.42
CA ARG A 16 11.64 -40.40 33.42
C ARG A 16 12.17 -40.01 32.04
N SER A 17 13.04 -40.84 31.46
CA SER A 17 12.75 -41.92 30.51
C SER A 17 12.33 -41.40 29.14
N ASN A 18 13.31 -41.45 28.23
CA ASN A 18 13.23 -41.28 26.80
C ASN A 18 12.11 -42.11 26.16
N ASN A 19 11.40 -41.51 25.21
CA ASN A 19 10.89 -42.23 24.04
C ASN A 19 10.75 -41.24 22.86
N PRO A 20 11.34 -41.53 21.69
CA PRO A 20 11.19 -40.70 20.50
C PRO A 20 9.98 -41.16 19.68
N SER A 21 9.06 -40.25 19.40
CA SER A 21 7.97 -40.45 18.44
C SER A 21 8.28 -39.74 17.10
N PRO A 22 7.78 -40.28 15.98
CA PRO A 22 8.37 -40.09 14.66
C PRO A 22 7.88 -38.84 13.94
N HIS A 23 8.79 -38.21 13.20
CA HIS A 23 8.49 -37.18 12.22
C HIS A 23 7.59 -37.70 11.09
N PRO A 24 6.57 -36.94 10.64
CA PRO A 24 5.94 -37.18 9.36
C PRO A 24 6.78 -36.54 8.25
N THR A 25 7.40 -37.38 7.42
CA THR A 25 8.04 -37.02 6.16
C THR A 25 6.97 -36.58 5.16
N LEU A 26 6.89 -35.29 4.86
CA LEU A 26 6.15 -34.77 3.70
C LEU A 26 7.07 -34.77 2.48
N THR A 27 7.04 -35.86 1.73
CA THR A 27 7.55 -35.96 0.36
C THR A 27 6.37 -35.88 -0.59
N LEU A 28 6.25 -34.77 -1.33
CA LEU A 28 5.50 -34.67 -2.59
C LEU A 28 5.89 -33.36 -3.30
N PHE A 29 7.06 -33.36 -3.95
CA PHE A 29 7.32 -32.47 -5.07
C PHE A 29 7.23 -33.32 -6.34
N SER A 30 6.19 -33.08 -7.13
CA SER A 30 6.07 -33.62 -8.47
C SER A 30 7.03 -32.88 -9.39
N THR A 31 8.10 -33.57 -9.79
CA THR A 31 9.00 -33.19 -10.87
C THR A 31 8.26 -33.28 -12.20
N ILE A 32 8.01 -32.14 -12.86
CA ILE A 32 7.64 -32.12 -14.27
C ILE A 32 8.91 -32.35 -15.07
N VAL A 33 9.04 -33.55 -15.63
CA VAL A 33 10.03 -33.89 -16.65
C VAL A 33 9.54 -33.29 -17.96
N VAL A 34 10.16 -32.21 -18.42
CA VAL A 34 10.02 -31.76 -19.81
C VAL A 34 11.02 -32.55 -20.63
N SER A 35 10.51 -33.52 -21.40
CA SER A 35 11.26 -34.22 -22.44
C SER A 35 11.60 -33.25 -23.56
N THR A 36 12.89 -32.97 -23.73
CA THR A 36 13.45 -32.37 -24.94
C THR A 36 13.62 -33.45 -25.99
N THR A 37 12.73 -33.49 -26.99
CA THR A 37 12.99 -34.19 -28.25
C THR A 37 13.55 -33.19 -29.25
N ASP A 38 14.83 -33.35 -29.56
CA ASP A 38 15.46 -32.81 -30.77
C ASP A 38 14.72 -33.32 -32.01
N ALA A 39 14.28 -32.40 -32.86
CA ALA A 39 13.91 -32.71 -34.24
C ALA A 39 14.37 -31.56 -35.14
N ALA A 40 15.11 -31.97 -36.17
CA ALA A 40 15.89 -31.15 -37.06
C ALA A 40 15.07 -30.15 -37.90
N SER A 41 15.77 -29.08 -38.24
CA SER A 41 15.42 -27.95 -39.10
C SER A 41 14.85 -28.33 -40.47
N HIS A 42 13.68 -27.78 -40.79
CA HIS A 42 13.28 -27.45 -42.16
C HIS A 42 12.88 -25.98 -42.22
N ILE A 43 13.72 -25.17 -42.88
CA ILE A 43 13.48 -23.76 -43.14
C ILE A 43 12.42 -23.67 -44.26
N HIS A 44 11.18 -23.39 -43.88
CA HIS A 44 10.12 -22.98 -44.79
C HIS A 44 10.05 -21.45 -44.81
N PRO A 45 9.93 -20.80 -45.98
CA PRO A 45 9.70 -19.36 -46.05
C PRO A 45 8.38 -18.98 -45.35
N PRO A 46 8.33 -17.86 -44.62
CA PRO A 46 7.15 -17.47 -43.86
C PRO A 46 5.98 -17.20 -44.80
N PRO A 47 4.82 -17.86 -44.62
CA PRO A 47 3.62 -17.54 -45.38
C PRO A 47 3.19 -16.11 -45.01
N ALA A 48 2.82 -15.33 -46.03
CA ALA A 48 2.27 -14.00 -45.86
C ALA A 48 1.15 -14.02 -44.81
N ALA A 49 1.22 -13.08 -43.85
CA ALA A 49 0.34 -12.95 -42.70
C ALA A 49 -1.14 -12.84 -43.14
N GLN A 50 -1.80 -13.98 -43.28
CA GLN A 50 -3.24 -14.06 -43.34
C GLN A 50 -3.74 -13.74 -41.94
N GLY A 51 -4.39 -12.59 -41.78
CA GLY A 51 -4.95 -12.11 -40.52
C GLY A 51 -5.88 -13.15 -39.90
N HIS A 52 -5.34 -13.96 -39.00
CA HIS A 52 -6.12 -14.77 -38.08
C HIS A 52 -6.84 -13.79 -37.15
N THR A 53 -8.06 -13.44 -37.50
CA THR A 53 -8.99 -12.79 -36.57
C THR A 53 -9.22 -13.77 -35.44
N ASP A 54 -8.60 -13.50 -34.30
CA ASP A 54 -8.79 -14.27 -33.08
C ASP A 54 -10.30 -14.39 -32.78
N PRO A 55 -10.87 -15.61 -32.66
CA PRO A 55 -12.30 -15.79 -32.36
C PRO A 55 -12.76 -15.05 -31.10
N LEU A 56 -11.84 -14.80 -30.17
CA LEU A 56 -12.09 -14.02 -28.96
C LEU A 56 -12.37 -12.55 -29.29
N TYR A 57 -11.63 -11.96 -30.23
CA TYR A 57 -11.85 -10.60 -30.71
C TYR A 57 -13.24 -10.44 -31.35
N ALA A 58 -13.65 -11.42 -32.16
CA ALA A 58 -14.99 -11.44 -32.77
C ALA A 58 -16.08 -11.52 -31.68
N SER A 59 -15.85 -12.33 -30.64
CA SER A 59 -16.78 -12.48 -29.52
C SER A 59 -16.93 -11.20 -28.71
N VAL A 60 -15.82 -10.49 -28.43
CA VAL A 60 -15.87 -9.19 -27.72
C VAL A 60 -16.56 -8.13 -28.57
N ARG A 61 -16.29 -8.07 -29.88
CA ARG A 61 -16.99 -7.15 -30.77
C ARG A 61 -18.49 -7.40 -30.79
N HIS A 62 -18.90 -8.67 -30.88
CA HIS A 62 -20.30 -9.06 -30.82
C HIS A 62 -20.93 -8.71 -29.46
N LEU A 63 -20.22 -8.92 -28.35
CA LEU A 63 -20.65 -8.50 -27.02
C LEU A 63 -20.93 -7.00 -26.97
N LEU A 64 -19.98 -6.16 -27.42
CA LEU A 64 -20.12 -4.70 -27.38
C LEU A 64 -21.31 -4.20 -28.21
N MET A 65 -21.57 -4.79 -29.38
CA MET A 65 -22.72 -4.43 -30.21
C MET A 65 -24.06 -4.71 -29.51
N LYS A 66 -24.16 -5.85 -28.80
CA LYS A 66 -25.39 -6.24 -28.09
C LYS A 66 -25.52 -5.54 -26.73
N ALA A 67 -24.41 -5.22 -26.09
CA ALA A 67 -24.38 -4.74 -24.72
C ALA A 67 -24.76 -3.26 -24.55
N CYS A 68 -24.85 -2.47 -25.62
CA CYS A 68 -25.28 -1.06 -25.54
C CYS A 68 -26.70 -0.85 -24.98
N SER A 69 -27.56 -1.88 -25.04
CA SER A 69 -28.90 -1.88 -24.43
C SER A 69 -28.93 -2.38 -22.99
N ASN A 70 -27.85 -3.02 -22.51
CA ASN A 70 -27.76 -3.54 -21.16
C ASN A 70 -27.16 -2.49 -20.23
N THR A 71 -27.31 -2.66 -18.91
CA THR A 71 -26.63 -1.79 -17.95
C THR A 71 -25.11 -1.91 -18.08
N CYS A 72 -24.37 -0.82 -17.85
CA CYS A 72 -22.92 -0.80 -17.91
C CYS A 72 -22.29 -1.89 -17.03
N SER A 73 -22.82 -2.09 -15.81
CA SER A 73 -22.36 -3.12 -14.88
C SER A 73 -22.54 -4.55 -15.43
N THR A 74 -23.70 -4.85 -16.01
CA THR A 74 -24.00 -6.17 -16.61
C THR A 74 -23.08 -6.44 -17.79
N ALA A 75 -22.86 -5.44 -18.64
CA ALA A 75 -21.97 -5.54 -19.79
C ALA A 75 -20.51 -5.76 -19.38
N ALA A 76 -20.02 -5.03 -18.37
CA ALA A 76 -18.69 -5.22 -17.82
C ALA A 76 -18.50 -6.60 -17.19
N GLN A 77 -19.51 -7.09 -16.46
CA GLN A 77 -19.48 -8.44 -15.91
C GLN A 77 -19.46 -9.50 -17.01
N ALA A 78 -20.26 -9.34 -18.08
CA ALA A 78 -20.24 -10.24 -19.23
C ALA A 78 -18.86 -10.24 -19.93
N PHE A 79 -18.22 -9.09 -20.07
CA PHE A 79 -16.84 -9.00 -20.57
C PHE A 79 -15.86 -9.76 -19.66
N ALA A 80 -15.94 -9.56 -18.35
CA ALA A 80 -15.08 -10.24 -17.39
C ALA A 80 -15.27 -11.77 -17.39
N GLN A 81 -16.49 -12.26 -17.64
CA GLN A 81 -16.78 -13.69 -17.78
C GLN A 81 -16.28 -14.27 -19.12
N LEU A 82 -16.36 -13.49 -20.19
CA LEU A 82 -15.91 -13.91 -21.52
C LEU A 82 -14.38 -13.97 -21.62
N VAL A 83 -13.67 -13.08 -20.93
CA VAL A 83 -12.21 -12.90 -21.06
C VAL A 83 -11.49 -13.34 -19.79
N GLN A 84 -10.56 -14.28 -19.94
CA GLN A 84 -9.73 -14.76 -18.83
C GLN A 84 -8.94 -13.61 -18.19
N PRO A 85 -8.77 -13.58 -16.84
CA PRO A 85 -8.11 -12.49 -16.14
C PRO A 85 -6.74 -12.09 -16.72
N THR A 86 -5.92 -13.08 -17.10
CA THR A 86 -4.57 -12.88 -17.67
C THR A 86 -4.57 -12.22 -19.05
N ALA A 87 -5.66 -12.35 -19.83
CA ALA A 87 -5.78 -11.79 -21.17
C ALA A 87 -6.50 -10.42 -21.22
N ARG A 88 -7.18 -10.02 -20.12
CA ARG A 88 -8.02 -8.81 -20.10
C ARG A 88 -7.26 -7.53 -20.45
N PHE A 89 -6.03 -7.39 -19.93
CA PHE A 89 -5.23 -6.19 -20.18
C PHE A 89 -4.82 -6.09 -21.66
N GLN A 90 -4.28 -7.16 -22.23
CA GLN A 90 -3.87 -7.18 -23.64
C GLN A 90 -5.06 -6.95 -24.57
N LEU A 91 -6.18 -7.62 -24.30
CA LEU A 91 -7.40 -7.44 -25.09
C LEU A 91 -7.99 -6.03 -24.97
N ALA A 92 -7.88 -5.42 -23.80
CA ALA A 92 -8.30 -4.03 -23.62
C ALA A 92 -7.45 -3.07 -24.47
N LEU A 93 -6.14 -3.32 -24.60
CA LEU A 93 -5.27 -2.54 -25.50
C LEU A 93 -5.61 -2.75 -26.97
N ASP A 94 -5.81 -4.01 -27.39
CA ASP A 94 -5.92 -4.36 -28.80
C ASP A 94 -7.33 -4.15 -29.36
N ALA A 95 -8.37 -4.35 -28.55
CA ALA A 95 -9.77 -4.33 -29.00
C ALA A 95 -10.57 -3.15 -28.46
N LEU A 96 -10.42 -2.81 -27.18
CA LEU A 96 -11.24 -1.79 -26.55
C LEU A 96 -10.70 -0.38 -26.81
N LEU A 97 -9.40 -0.17 -26.61
CA LEU A 97 -8.77 1.14 -26.75
C LEU A 97 -8.99 1.79 -28.13
N PRO A 98 -8.89 1.06 -29.26
CA PRO A 98 -9.17 1.63 -30.58
C PRO A 98 -10.61 2.14 -30.71
N ILE A 99 -11.58 1.47 -30.07
CA ILE A 99 -12.99 1.88 -30.09
C ILE A 99 -13.18 3.16 -29.27
N LEU A 100 -12.53 3.28 -28.11
CA LEU A 100 -12.63 4.49 -27.28
C LEU A 100 -12.07 5.73 -27.99
N VAL A 101 -10.90 5.59 -28.60
CA VAL A 101 -10.14 6.70 -29.20
C VAL A 101 -10.66 7.07 -30.60
N SER A 102 -11.31 6.14 -31.30
CA SER A 102 -11.84 6.38 -32.65
C SER A 102 -13.11 7.26 -32.59
N PRO A 103 -13.11 8.46 -33.20
CA PRO A 103 -14.32 9.29 -33.30
C PRO A 103 -15.35 8.69 -34.27
N ARG A 104 -14.98 7.67 -35.05
CA ARG A 104 -15.89 6.95 -35.96
C ARG A 104 -16.74 5.90 -35.25
N SER A 105 -16.41 5.56 -34.01
CA SER A 105 -17.15 4.60 -33.22
C SER A 105 -18.38 5.25 -32.61
N GLU A 106 -19.48 4.49 -32.49
CA GLU A 106 -20.74 5.01 -31.96
C GLU A 106 -20.58 5.46 -30.50
N LEU A 107 -21.17 6.60 -30.15
CA LEU A 107 -21.10 7.19 -28.80
C LEU A 107 -21.46 6.21 -27.66
N PRO A 108 -22.56 5.43 -27.73
CA PRO A 108 -22.87 4.42 -26.72
C PRO A 108 -21.77 3.37 -26.56
N GLN A 109 -21.13 2.97 -27.65
CA GLN A 109 -20.06 1.98 -27.63
C GLN A 109 -18.80 2.55 -26.95
N ARG A 110 -18.47 3.81 -27.23
CA ARG A 110 -17.35 4.52 -26.58
C ARG A 110 -17.59 4.68 -25.08
N ILE A 111 -18.81 5.04 -24.67
CA ILE A 111 -19.23 5.10 -23.25
C ILE A 111 -19.07 3.75 -22.57
N LEU A 112 -19.58 2.67 -23.20
CA LEU A 112 -19.47 1.32 -22.65
C LEU A 112 -18.01 0.92 -22.47
N VAL A 113 -17.17 1.17 -23.48
CA VAL A 113 -15.74 0.86 -23.41
C VAL A 113 -15.05 1.63 -22.27
N ALA A 114 -15.32 2.93 -22.13
CA ALA A 114 -14.76 3.73 -21.04
C ALA A 114 -15.10 3.12 -19.67
N TYR A 115 -16.36 2.68 -19.50
CA TYR A 115 -16.80 2.01 -18.29
C TYR A 115 -16.13 0.64 -18.08
N ILE A 116 -15.97 -0.17 -19.14
CA ILE A 116 -15.29 -1.46 -19.04
C ILE A 116 -13.84 -1.27 -18.57
N LEU A 117 -13.09 -0.35 -19.19
CA LEU A 117 -11.70 -0.05 -18.83
C LEU A 117 -11.57 0.42 -17.37
N TYR A 118 -12.55 1.18 -16.87
CA TYR A 118 -12.68 1.52 -15.45
C TYR A 118 -12.90 0.27 -14.59
N SER A 119 -13.95 -0.50 -14.92
CA SER A 119 -14.43 -1.63 -14.11
C SER A 119 -13.41 -2.76 -13.94
N LEU A 120 -12.48 -2.93 -14.89
CA LEU A 120 -11.41 -3.92 -14.82
C LEU A 120 -10.53 -3.75 -13.57
N TYR A 121 -10.48 -2.54 -13.00
CA TYR A 121 -9.67 -2.21 -11.82
C TYR A 121 -10.49 -1.47 -10.74
N ALA A 122 -11.82 -1.59 -10.73
CA ALA A 122 -12.68 -0.84 -9.80
C ALA A 122 -12.50 -1.22 -8.31
N THR A 123 -11.90 -2.38 -8.02
CA THR A 123 -11.52 -2.76 -6.64
C THR A 123 -10.39 -1.91 -6.06
N HIS A 124 -9.79 -1.03 -6.88
CA HIS A 124 -8.66 -0.21 -6.54
C HIS A 124 -8.93 1.27 -6.84
N PRO A 125 -8.30 2.21 -6.12
CA PRO A 125 -8.42 3.63 -6.43
C PRO A 125 -8.05 3.93 -7.89
N ILE A 126 -8.79 4.83 -8.54
CA ILE A 126 -8.54 5.21 -9.95
C ILE A 126 -7.10 5.65 -10.21
N ALA A 127 -6.40 6.14 -9.18
CA ALA A 127 -5.00 6.55 -9.24
C ALA A 127 -4.05 5.45 -9.76
N ILE A 128 -4.35 4.17 -9.51
CA ILE A 128 -3.52 3.03 -9.92
C ILE A 128 -4.11 2.25 -11.12
N ASN A 129 -5.21 2.73 -11.72
CA ASN A 129 -5.75 2.11 -12.93
C ASN A 129 -4.79 2.34 -14.11
N PRO A 130 -4.32 1.30 -14.81
CA PRO A 130 -3.34 1.44 -15.90
C PRO A 130 -3.89 2.17 -17.13
N PHE A 131 -5.21 2.27 -17.28
CA PHE A 131 -5.87 3.01 -18.36
C PHE A 131 -6.17 4.48 -18.00
N LYS A 132 -5.85 4.93 -16.78
CA LYS A 132 -6.13 6.29 -16.29
C LYS A 132 -5.60 7.36 -17.24
N SER A 133 -4.36 7.21 -17.73
CA SER A 133 -3.73 8.19 -18.63
C SER A 133 -4.49 8.31 -19.96
N VAL A 134 -4.86 7.17 -20.58
CA VAL A 134 -5.60 7.18 -21.85
C VAL A 134 -7.02 7.70 -21.67
N LEU A 135 -7.69 7.37 -20.56
CA LEU A 135 -9.00 7.93 -20.21
C LEU A 135 -8.92 9.45 -20.05
N PHE A 136 -7.88 9.96 -19.38
CA PHE A 136 -7.66 11.40 -19.19
C PHE A 136 -7.31 12.12 -20.51
N ASP A 137 -6.47 11.53 -21.35
CA ASP A 137 -6.13 12.08 -22.66
C ASP A 137 -7.37 12.12 -23.56
N THR A 138 -8.19 11.07 -23.53
CA THR A 138 -9.47 11.03 -24.26
C THR A 138 -10.42 12.10 -23.73
N PHE A 139 -10.56 12.23 -22.41
CA PHE A 139 -11.37 13.30 -21.80
C PHE A 139 -10.95 14.68 -22.28
N THR A 140 -9.65 14.96 -22.28
CA THR A 140 -9.11 16.27 -22.68
C THR A 140 -9.37 16.54 -24.16
N LYS A 141 -9.17 15.53 -25.02
CA LYS A 141 -9.44 15.64 -26.47
C LYS A 141 -10.92 15.87 -26.75
N GLU A 142 -11.80 15.04 -26.19
CA GLU A 142 -13.24 15.13 -26.41
C GLU A 142 -13.81 16.43 -25.81
N ARG A 143 -13.37 16.86 -24.62
CA ARG A 143 -13.79 18.13 -24.03
C ARG A 143 -13.45 19.32 -24.91
N ASN A 144 -12.27 19.32 -25.53
CA ASN A 144 -11.83 20.41 -26.39
C ASN A 144 -12.55 20.37 -27.77
N ALA A 145 -13.03 19.21 -28.20
CA ALA A 145 -13.76 19.02 -29.45
C ALA A 145 -15.28 19.18 -29.29
N ALA A 146 -15.82 19.00 -28.08
CA ALA A 146 -17.24 19.07 -27.78
C ALA A 146 -17.74 20.50 -27.94
N VAL A 147 -18.18 20.84 -29.15
CA VAL A 147 -18.82 22.12 -29.41
C VAL A 147 -20.30 22.05 -29.00
N HIS A 148 -21.04 20.96 -29.23
CA HIS A 148 -22.40 20.77 -28.68
C HIS A 148 -22.93 19.32 -28.60
N ASP A 149 -22.44 18.35 -29.39
CA ASP A 149 -23.17 17.08 -29.62
C ASP A 149 -22.60 15.81 -28.93
N ASP A 150 -21.39 15.83 -28.36
CA ASP A 150 -20.74 14.65 -27.74
C ASP A 150 -20.37 14.87 -26.25
N GLU A 151 -21.11 15.73 -25.56
CA GLU A 151 -20.81 16.08 -24.16
C GLU A 151 -21.00 14.88 -23.19
N GLN A 152 -21.82 13.89 -23.56
CA GLN A 152 -22.13 12.71 -22.75
C GLN A 152 -20.88 11.86 -22.48
N LEU A 153 -20.02 11.66 -23.48
CA LEU A 153 -18.77 10.91 -23.28
C LEU A 153 -17.82 11.67 -22.36
N VAL A 154 -17.75 13.00 -22.50
CA VAL A 154 -16.93 13.87 -21.64
C VAL A 154 -17.38 13.76 -20.19
N TRP A 155 -18.69 13.78 -19.94
CA TRP A 155 -19.26 13.60 -18.61
C TRP A 155 -18.98 12.21 -18.01
N VAL A 156 -19.13 11.15 -18.80
CA VAL A 156 -18.81 9.77 -18.37
C VAL A 156 -17.34 9.66 -17.98
N LEU A 157 -16.43 10.14 -18.82
CA LEU A 157 -14.99 10.11 -18.54
C LEU A 157 -14.65 10.93 -17.30
N TRP A 158 -15.27 12.10 -17.13
CA TRP A 158 -15.10 12.93 -15.93
C TRP A 158 -15.53 12.18 -14.66
N LYS A 159 -16.69 11.51 -14.68
CA LYS A 159 -17.18 10.69 -13.56
C LYS A 159 -16.22 9.56 -13.21
N VAL A 160 -15.76 8.80 -14.20
CA VAL A 160 -14.76 7.74 -14.04
C VAL A 160 -13.48 8.29 -13.42
N LEU A 161 -12.93 9.38 -13.96
CA LEU A 161 -11.67 9.97 -13.51
C LEU A 161 -11.77 10.59 -12.11
N LYS A 162 -12.96 11.02 -11.68
CA LYS A 162 -13.23 11.46 -10.30
C LYS A 162 -13.32 10.33 -9.29
N GLY A 163 -13.43 9.07 -9.74
CA GLY A 163 -13.69 7.92 -8.87
C GLY A 163 -15.19 7.65 -8.64
N ASP A 164 -16.08 8.35 -9.33
CA ASP A 164 -17.54 8.16 -9.26
C ASP A 164 -18.04 7.18 -10.33
N GLY A 165 -17.18 6.30 -10.85
CA GLY A 165 -17.52 5.42 -11.97
C GLY A 165 -18.64 4.44 -11.64
N ASP A 166 -18.76 4.01 -10.38
CA ASP A 166 -19.77 3.04 -9.94
C ASP A 166 -21.20 3.53 -10.11
N HIS A 167 -21.41 4.86 -10.08
CA HIS A 167 -22.73 5.46 -10.30
C HIS A 167 -23.24 5.28 -11.74
N LEU A 168 -22.36 4.95 -12.68
CA LEU A 168 -22.73 4.70 -14.08
C LEU A 168 -23.23 3.27 -14.31
N GLY A 169 -22.89 2.33 -13.41
CA GLY A 169 -23.15 0.91 -13.55
C GLY A 169 -24.61 0.54 -13.87
N PRO A 170 -25.61 1.10 -13.17
CA PRO A 170 -27.02 0.78 -13.40
C PRO A 170 -27.59 1.28 -14.74
N TYR A 171 -26.92 2.21 -15.42
CA TYR A 171 -27.47 2.88 -16.60
C TYR A 171 -26.99 2.21 -17.90
N PRO A 172 -27.87 2.01 -18.90
CA PRO A 172 -27.45 1.54 -20.20
C PRO A 172 -26.65 2.60 -20.98
N PRO A 173 -25.60 2.23 -21.74
CA PRO A 173 -24.83 3.16 -22.56
C PRO A 173 -25.69 3.96 -23.54
N ASN A 174 -26.71 3.33 -24.13
CA ASN A 174 -27.66 4.00 -25.02
C ASN A 174 -28.48 5.09 -24.31
N THR A 175 -28.82 4.88 -23.04
CA THR A 175 -29.53 5.88 -22.24
C THR A 175 -28.59 7.04 -21.93
N LEU A 176 -27.37 6.74 -21.46
CA LEU A 176 -26.35 7.75 -21.16
C LEU A 176 -25.99 8.60 -22.38
N ALA A 177 -25.94 8.01 -23.57
CA ALA A 177 -25.64 8.72 -24.82
C ALA A 177 -26.76 9.68 -25.27
N ARG A 178 -28.01 9.45 -24.85
CA ARG A 178 -29.17 10.26 -25.26
C ARG A 178 -29.60 11.27 -24.21
N GLU A 179 -29.13 11.11 -22.98
CA GLU A 179 -29.53 11.97 -21.87
C GLU A 179 -28.96 13.38 -22.07
N SER A 180 -29.85 14.36 -22.10
CA SER A 180 -29.45 15.77 -22.19
C SER A 180 -28.83 16.20 -20.86
N LEU A 181 -27.56 16.59 -20.89
CA LEU A 181 -26.87 16.99 -19.68
C LEU A 181 -27.40 18.34 -19.16
N PRO A 182 -27.64 18.46 -17.83
CA PRO A 182 -27.90 19.74 -17.20
C PRO A 182 -26.80 20.76 -17.53
N PRO A 183 -27.10 22.06 -17.62
CA PRO A 183 -26.12 23.10 -17.98
C PRO A 183 -24.83 23.06 -17.15
N LYS A 184 -24.91 22.66 -15.87
CA LYS A 184 -23.76 22.53 -14.95
C LYS A 184 -22.82 21.36 -15.30
N LEU A 185 -23.30 20.37 -16.03
CA LEU A 185 -22.57 19.16 -16.40
C LEU A 185 -22.06 19.18 -17.85
N ARG A 186 -22.23 20.31 -18.55
CA ARG A 186 -21.68 20.50 -19.90
C ARG A 186 -20.16 20.44 -19.90
N ALA A 187 -19.59 19.98 -21.02
CA ALA A 187 -18.15 19.76 -21.18
C ALA A 187 -17.29 20.97 -20.76
N SER A 188 -17.74 22.19 -21.04
CA SER A 188 -17.05 23.44 -20.68
C SER A 188 -16.92 23.67 -19.17
N ASN A 189 -17.81 23.11 -18.37
CA ASN A 189 -17.82 23.24 -16.91
C ASN A 189 -17.08 22.09 -16.21
N LEU A 190 -16.70 21.05 -16.94
CA LEU A 190 -16.02 19.88 -16.39
C LEU A 190 -14.51 20.10 -16.37
N VAL A 191 -13.98 20.32 -15.16
CA VAL A 191 -12.54 20.50 -14.92
C VAL A 191 -12.02 19.34 -14.09
N LEU A 192 -10.88 18.79 -14.53
CA LEU A 192 -10.06 17.84 -13.78
C LEU A 192 -8.75 18.53 -13.39
N ASP A 193 -8.26 18.22 -12.19
CA ASP A 193 -6.98 18.72 -11.70
C ASP A 193 -5.83 18.03 -12.41
N GLU A 194 -5.30 18.65 -13.47
CA GLU A 194 -4.24 18.10 -14.34
C GLU A 194 -2.99 17.66 -13.57
N ARG A 195 -2.72 18.29 -12.42
CA ARG A 195 -1.56 17.97 -11.57
C ARG A 195 -1.59 16.53 -11.07
N ARG A 196 -2.79 15.97 -10.88
CA ARG A 196 -3.00 14.58 -10.43
C ARG A 196 -2.79 13.53 -11.53
N TYR A 197 -2.65 13.96 -12.79
CA TYR A 197 -2.57 13.07 -13.95
C TYR A 197 -1.21 13.14 -14.68
N HIS A 198 -0.45 14.22 -14.51
CA HIS A 198 0.86 14.39 -15.16
C HIS A 198 2.05 13.69 -14.50
N LEU A 199 1.86 13.07 -13.34
CA LEU A 199 2.96 12.45 -12.57
C LEU A 199 3.52 11.16 -13.18
N ILE A 200 2.84 10.53 -14.15
CA ILE A 200 3.24 9.20 -14.67
C ILE A 200 3.93 9.30 -16.06
N HIS A 201 3.76 10.41 -16.77
CA HIS A 201 4.42 10.63 -18.06
C HIS A 201 5.10 12.00 -18.08
N PRO A 202 6.44 12.08 -17.95
CA PRO A 202 7.13 13.32 -18.19
C PRO A 202 6.87 13.72 -19.64
N LYS A 203 6.02 14.74 -19.83
CA LYS A 203 5.84 15.40 -21.13
C LYS A 203 7.25 15.75 -21.63
N LYS A 204 7.64 15.21 -22.79
CA LYS A 204 8.73 15.79 -23.58
C LYS A 204 8.32 17.22 -23.89
N VAL A 205 8.76 18.16 -23.06
CA VAL A 205 8.54 19.59 -23.24
C VAL A 205 9.14 19.95 -24.60
N HIS A 206 8.29 20.11 -25.61
CA HIS A 206 8.68 20.81 -26.84
C HIS A 206 8.81 22.29 -26.46
N LEU A 207 10.01 22.68 -26.02
CA LEU A 207 10.36 24.09 -26.01
C LEU A 207 10.38 24.59 -27.46
N PRO A 208 9.86 25.80 -27.73
CA PRO A 208 10.01 26.43 -29.03
C PRO A 208 11.51 26.55 -29.34
N ALA A 209 11.85 26.21 -30.58
CA ALA A 209 13.22 26.16 -31.09
C ALA A 209 13.86 27.56 -31.05
N HIS A 210 14.42 27.95 -29.91
CA HIS A 210 15.39 29.04 -29.84
C HIS A 210 16.77 28.44 -29.99
N ARG A 211 17.37 28.74 -31.15
CA ARG A 211 18.68 28.29 -31.59
C ARG A 211 19.78 29.00 -30.80
N GLN A 212 20.82 28.21 -30.47
CA GLN A 212 22.21 28.55 -30.10
C GLN A 212 22.64 28.49 -28.60
N ASP A 213 23.54 27.52 -28.37
CA ASP A 213 24.61 27.41 -27.36
C ASP A 213 24.31 27.13 -25.87
N ARG A 214 23.65 25.98 -25.59
CA ARG A 214 23.70 25.33 -24.26
C ARG A 214 23.78 23.78 -24.26
N SER A 215 24.26 23.16 -25.33
CA SER A 215 24.16 21.70 -25.51
C SER A 215 25.16 20.82 -24.71
N LYS A 216 25.95 21.37 -23.77
CA LYS A 216 26.93 20.57 -23.00
C LYS A 216 26.76 20.54 -21.48
N LEU A 217 25.89 21.34 -20.87
CA LEU A 217 25.77 21.38 -19.40
C LEU A 217 24.48 20.78 -18.84
N ASP A 218 23.38 20.77 -19.62
CA ASP A 218 22.09 20.22 -19.15
C ASP A 218 21.88 18.72 -19.41
N ARG A 219 22.72 18.08 -20.24
CA ARG A 219 22.57 16.64 -20.57
C ARG A 219 23.23 15.68 -19.58
N LEU A 220 23.97 16.18 -18.60
CA LEU A 220 24.68 15.35 -17.62
C LEU A 220 24.02 15.31 -16.24
N VAL A 221 23.06 16.20 -15.94
CA VAL A 221 22.49 16.31 -14.58
C VAL A 221 21.16 15.57 -14.44
N PHE A 222 20.23 15.70 -15.40
CA PHE A 222 18.87 15.13 -15.24
C PHE A 222 18.76 13.62 -15.54
N GLY A 223 19.74 13.02 -16.23
CA GLY A 223 19.68 11.61 -16.61
C GLY A 223 19.82 10.64 -15.43
N ASN A 224 20.74 10.96 -14.51
CA ASN A 224 21.07 10.05 -13.41
C ASN A 224 20.00 10.05 -12.32
N ASP A 225 19.38 11.19 -12.04
CA ASP A 225 18.36 11.30 -10.98
C ASP A 225 17.10 10.48 -11.31
N THR A 226 16.69 10.44 -12.58
CA THR A 226 15.54 9.61 -13.01
C THR A 226 15.82 8.10 -12.92
N GLN A 227 17.07 7.69 -13.16
CA GLN A 227 17.49 6.30 -13.00
C GLN A 227 17.56 5.93 -11.51
N LEU A 228 18.13 6.79 -10.68
CA LEU A 228 18.18 6.59 -9.23
C LEU A 228 16.78 6.55 -8.61
N LEU A 229 15.86 7.40 -9.07
CA LEU A 229 14.47 7.40 -8.59
C LEU A 229 13.72 6.13 -9.01
N SER A 230 13.86 5.69 -10.27
CA SER A 230 13.21 4.46 -10.74
C SER A 230 13.78 3.20 -10.07
N GLN A 231 15.09 3.18 -9.82
CA GLN A 231 15.74 2.13 -9.03
C GLN A 231 15.28 2.17 -7.57
N GLY A 232 15.21 3.35 -6.95
CA GLY A 232 14.69 3.56 -5.61
C GLY A 232 13.25 3.06 -5.46
N LEU A 233 12.39 3.33 -6.44
CA LEU A 233 11.02 2.83 -6.46
C LEU A 233 10.98 1.29 -6.54
N THR A 234 11.81 0.70 -7.40
CA THR A 234 11.91 -0.77 -7.52
C THR A 234 12.36 -1.39 -6.19
N LEU A 235 13.34 -0.79 -5.51
CA LEU A 235 13.79 -1.25 -4.20
C LEU A 235 12.72 -1.07 -3.12
N LEU A 236 11.96 0.02 -3.16
CA LEU A 236 10.88 0.26 -2.20
C LEU A 236 9.77 -0.78 -2.32
N LEU A 237 9.41 -1.17 -3.54
CA LEU A 237 8.47 -2.27 -3.79
C LEU A 237 9.05 -3.62 -3.34
N ALA A 238 10.34 -3.87 -3.60
CA ALA A 238 11.02 -5.07 -3.12
C ALA A 238 11.08 -5.14 -1.57
N ALA A 239 11.18 -3.99 -0.89
CA ALA A 239 11.19 -3.90 0.58
C ALA A 239 9.88 -4.39 1.22
N ARG A 240 8.78 -4.38 0.47
CA ARG A 240 7.50 -4.94 0.92
C ARG A 240 7.55 -6.47 1.00
N GLU A 241 8.26 -7.10 0.08
CA GLU A 241 8.22 -8.55 -0.12
C GLU A 241 9.41 -9.28 0.53
N ARG A 242 10.52 -8.58 0.76
CA ARG A 242 11.72 -9.17 1.37
C ARG A 242 12.56 -8.16 2.14
N VAL A 243 13.49 -8.70 2.93
CA VAL A 243 14.58 -7.92 3.52
C VAL A 243 15.53 -7.42 2.42
N LEU A 244 15.84 -6.14 2.44
CA LEU A 244 16.81 -5.50 1.56
C LEU A 244 18.22 -5.68 2.11
N THR A 245 19.17 -5.93 1.21
CA THR A 245 20.60 -5.98 1.52
C THR A 245 21.12 -4.61 1.95
N LEU A 246 22.20 -4.56 2.74
CA LEU A 246 22.77 -3.27 3.22
C LEU A 246 23.11 -2.29 2.09
N SER A 247 23.58 -2.78 0.94
CA SER A 247 23.83 -1.97 -0.26
C SER A 247 22.55 -1.38 -0.84
N GLU A 248 21.45 -2.15 -0.86
CA GLU A 248 20.15 -1.66 -1.31
C GLU A 248 19.59 -0.61 -0.33
N GLN A 249 19.73 -0.85 0.98
CA GLN A 249 19.30 0.12 2.00
C GLN A 249 20.06 1.45 1.88
N ARG A 250 21.37 1.40 1.63
CA ARG A 250 22.21 2.60 1.41
C ARG A 250 21.83 3.35 0.14
N LEU A 251 21.43 2.64 -0.92
CA LEU A 251 20.96 3.25 -2.16
C LEU A 251 19.59 3.92 -1.97
N LEU A 252 18.68 3.27 -1.25
CA LEU A 252 17.32 3.75 -1.05
C LEU A 252 17.27 4.99 -0.15
N GLY A 253 18.05 5.03 0.93
CA GLY A 253 18.00 6.08 1.96
C GLY A 253 17.93 7.52 1.42
N PRO A 254 18.87 7.97 0.59
CA PRO A 254 18.88 9.33 0.03
C PRO A 254 17.69 9.67 -0.86
N VAL A 255 17.03 8.66 -1.45
CA VAL A 255 15.96 8.81 -2.44
C VAL A 255 14.57 8.82 -1.77
N ILE A 256 14.46 8.35 -0.52
CA ILE A 256 13.20 8.26 0.24
C ILE A 256 12.36 9.55 0.20
N PRO A 257 12.90 10.76 0.47
CA PRO A 257 12.08 11.98 0.48
C PRO A 257 11.44 12.30 -0.88
N GLN A 258 12.09 11.87 -1.97
CA GLN A 258 11.57 12.05 -3.33
C GLN A 258 10.48 11.01 -3.65
N LEU A 259 10.60 9.80 -3.10
CA LEU A 259 9.63 8.71 -3.28
C LEU A 259 8.33 8.91 -2.49
N THR A 260 8.34 9.80 -1.49
CA THR A 260 7.14 10.18 -0.73
C THR A 260 6.37 11.35 -1.33
N SER A 261 6.91 12.01 -2.37
CA SER A 261 6.32 13.20 -3.02
C SER A 261 6.21 13.03 -4.55
N PRO A 262 5.16 12.38 -5.09
CA PRO A 262 3.93 11.92 -4.43
C PRO A 262 4.12 10.56 -3.73
N SER A 263 3.29 10.29 -2.72
CA SER A 263 3.35 9.00 -2.02
C SER A 263 2.99 7.87 -2.97
N VAL A 264 3.99 7.02 -3.27
CA VAL A 264 3.78 5.78 -4.02
C VAL A 264 3.25 4.66 -3.12
N LEU A 265 3.40 4.81 -1.79
CA LEU A 265 3.03 3.79 -0.82
C LEU A 265 1.60 3.98 -0.33
N ILE A 266 0.87 2.87 -0.29
CA ILE A 266 -0.40 2.80 0.42
C ILE A 266 -0.17 2.38 1.87
N SER A 267 -1.13 2.72 2.74
CA SER A 267 -1.12 2.38 4.16
C SER A 267 -0.90 0.88 4.42
N LEU A 268 -1.40 0.02 3.53
CA LEU A 268 -1.26 -1.43 3.59
C LEU A 268 0.18 -1.94 3.40
N ASP A 269 1.06 -1.16 2.77
CA ASP A 269 2.44 -1.59 2.52
C ASP A 269 3.31 -1.46 3.78
N LEU A 270 2.98 -0.53 4.68
CA LEU A 270 3.81 -0.17 5.83
C LEU A 270 4.07 -1.33 6.81
N PRO A 271 3.08 -2.16 7.23
CA PRO A 271 3.33 -3.24 8.16
C PRO A 271 4.40 -4.22 7.65
N LEU A 272 4.38 -4.54 6.35
CA LEU A 272 5.34 -5.45 5.74
C LEU A 272 6.73 -4.81 5.63
N ILE A 273 6.80 -3.54 5.24
CA ILE A 273 8.08 -2.80 5.18
C ILE A 273 8.70 -2.69 6.58
N ILE A 274 7.90 -2.43 7.61
CA ILE A 274 8.34 -2.36 9.01
C ILE A 274 8.88 -3.72 9.48
N ALA A 275 8.16 -4.80 9.19
CA ALA A 275 8.55 -6.15 9.58
C ALA A 275 9.86 -6.60 8.92
N HIS A 276 10.03 -6.32 7.62
CA HIS A 276 11.20 -6.76 6.86
C HIS A 276 12.40 -5.80 6.94
N ASN A 277 12.16 -4.49 7.02
CA ASN A 277 13.18 -3.47 6.82
C ASN A 277 13.04 -2.31 7.83
N PRO A 278 13.15 -2.56 9.15
CA PRO A 278 12.94 -1.55 10.18
C PRO A 278 13.87 -0.34 10.07
N THR A 279 15.10 -0.54 9.57
CA THR A 279 16.09 0.52 9.36
C THR A 279 15.67 1.56 8.32
N ILE A 280 14.95 1.13 7.28
CA ILE A 280 14.41 2.03 6.23
C ILE A 280 13.05 2.59 6.64
N ALA A 281 12.26 1.82 7.40
CA ALA A 281 10.92 2.22 7.77
C ALA A 281 10.89 3.55 8.54
N THR A 282 11.86 3.80 9.44
CA THR A 282 11.94 5.08 10.17
C THR A 282 12.07 6.30 9.24
N PRO A 283 13.12 6.45 8.40
CA PRO A 283 13.23 7.62 7.52
C PRO A 283 12.09 7.73 6.51
N LEU A 284 11.52 6.60 6.08
CA LEU A 284 10.35 6.56 5.21
C LEU A 284 9.11 7.18 5.85
N LEU A 285 8.78 6.73 7.06
CA LEU A 285 7.64 7.23 7.81
C LEU A 285 7.85 8.66 8.28
N VAL A 286 9.07 9.06 8.67
CA VAL A 286 9.38 10.48 8.93
C VAL A 286 9.05 11.30 7.69
N SER A 287 9.53 10.89 6.51
CA SER A 287 9.26 11.59 5.25
C SER A 287 7.77 11.65 4.90
N LEU A 288 7.01 10.57 5.17
CA LEU A 288 5.56 10.53 4.98
C LEU A 288 4.81 11.46 5.95
N LEU A 289 5.23 11.52 7.21
CA LEU A 289 4.59 12.34 8.25
C LEU A 289 4.96 13.82 8.17
N THR A 290 6.12 14.15 7.59
CA THR A 290 6.55 15.55 7.35
C THR A 290 5.93 16.17 6.09
N LEU A 291 5.19 15.39 5.28
CA LEU A 291 4.44 15.95 4.16
C LEU A 291 3.41 16.98 4.68
N PRO A 292 3.05 18.00 3.88
CA PRO A 292 2.02 18.96 4.26
C PRO A 292 0.76 18.23 4.74
N PRO A 293 0.12 18.72 5.82
CA PRO A 293 -1.00 18.02 6.45
C PRO A 293 -2.07 17.74 5.39
N SER A 294 -2.26 16.44 5.15
CA SER A 294 -3.25 15.91 4.23
C SER A 294 -4.04 14.84 4.97
N ASP A 295 -5.25 14.52 4.48
CA ASP A 295 -6.08 13.44 5.04
C ASP A 295 -5.37 12.06 5.03
N ILE A 296 -4.20 11.95 4.38
CA ILE A 296 -3.42 10.71 4.28
C ILE A 296 -2.54 10.49 5.53
N SER A 297 -2.11 11.57 6.20
CA SER A 297 -1.23 11.47 7.38
C SER A 297 -1.91 10.70 8.53
N SER A 298 -3.21 10.95 8.76
CA SER A 298 -3.99 10.21 9.77
C SER A 298 -4.06 8.71 9.47
N VAL A 299 -4.20 8.32 8.20
CA VAL A 299 -4.24 6.90 7.80
C VAL A 299 -2.92 6.19 8.16
N TYR A 300 -1.78 6.86 7.98
CA TYR A 300 -0.49 6.28 8.36
C TYR A 300 -0.32 6.18 9.88
N LEU A 301 -0.82 7.17 10.63
CA LEU A 301 -0.81 7.15 12.10
C LEU A 301 -1.70 6.02 12.65
N ASP A 302 -2.85 5.79 12.04
CA ASP A 302 -3.75 4.67 12.37
C ASP A 302 -3.09 3.32 12.14
N VAL A 303 -2.39 3.15 11.00
CA VAL A 303 -1.63 1.91 10.74
C VAL A 303 -0.58 1.70 11.79
N LEU A 304 0.18 2.74 12.15
CA LEU A 304 1.20 2.64 13.18
C LEU A 304 0.56 2.15 14.50
N ALA A 305 -0.55 2.75 14.92
CA ALA A 305 -1.28 2.38 16.14
C ALA A 305 -1.68 0.89 16.17
N GLN A 306 -1.99 0.31 15.01
CA GLN A 306 -2.48 -1.06 14.88
C GLN A 306 -1.38 -2.11 14.66
N LEU A 307 -0.11 -1.72 14.61
CA LEU A 307 0.99 -2.68 14.38
C LEU A 307 1.09 -3.71 15.50
N PRO A 308 1.44 -4.97 15.18
CA PRO A 308 1.67 -5.98 16.20
C PRO A 308 2.90 -5.63 17.06
N PRO A 309 2.92 -6.04 18.35
CA PRO A 309 4.02 -5.79 19.29
C PRO A 309 5.24 -6.67 19.00
N THR A 310 5.87 -6.44 17.85
CA THR A 310 7.09 -7.11 17.42
C THR A 310 8.32 -6.25 17.75
N LEU A 311 9.51 -6.86 17.80
CA LEU A 311 10.75 -6.13 18.03
C LEU A 311 10.97 -4.99 17.01
N PRO A 312 10.80 -5.20 15.68
CA PRO A 312 10.83 -4.12 14.70
C PRO A 312 9.89 -2.96 15.01
N THR A 313 8.66 -3.25 15.45
CA THR A 313 7.69 -2.23 15.83
C THR A 313 8.20 -1.41 17.01
N PHE A 314 8.70 -2.05 18.06
CA PHE A 314 9.24 -1.38 19.24
C PHE A 314 10.46 -0.50 18.90
N ASP A 315 11.36 -1.00 18.05
CA ASP A 315 12.54 -0.25 17.61
C ASP A 315 12.15 1.03 16.89
N ILE A 316 11.21 0.95 15.95
CA ILE A 316 10.70 2.11 15.21
C ILE A 316 10.04 3.12 16.14
N ARG A 317 9.23 2.67 17.09
CA ARG A 317 8.61 3.56 18.09
C ARG A 317 9.65 4.29 18.93
N SER A 318 10.64 3.55 19.42
CA SER A 318 11.75 4.13 20.18
C SER A 318 12.57 5.12 19.33
N ALA A 319 12.67 4.89 18.02
CA ALA A 319 13.36 5.77 17.10
C ALA A 319 12.58 7.08 16.87
N PHE A 320 11.26 7.01 16.65
CA PHE A 320 10.42 8.21 16.52
C PHE A 320 10.45 9.07 17.77
N ALA A 321 10.37 8.43 18.92
CA ALA A 321 10.29 9.14 20.18
C ALA A 321 11.61 9.86 20.54
N ARG A 322 12.72 9.50 19.88
CA ARG A 322 14.01 10.21 19.94
C ARG A 322 14.18 11.28 18.84
N HIS A 323 13.26 11.36 17.89
CA HIS A 323 13.41 12.18 16.69
C HIS A 323 12.95 13.62 16.92
N ASN A 324 13.84 14.45 17.47
CA ASN A 324 13.55 15.85 17.85
C ASN A 324 13.83 16.88 16.73
N THR A 325 13.77 16.52 15.45
CA THR A 325 13.87 17.53 14.39
C THR A 325 12.65 18.44 14.46
N SER A 326 12.85 19.68 14.89
CA SER A 326 11.87 20.73 14.68
C SER A 326 11.90 21.14 13.21
N ASP A 327 10.77 21.02 12.55
CA ASP A 327 10.59 21.59 11.22
C ASP A 327 10.38 23.10 11.43
N GLY A 328 11.45 23.88 11.27
CA GLY A 328 11.54 25.30 11.66
C GLY A 328 10.68 26.26 10.83
N LEU A 329 9.51 25.82 10.36
CA LEU A 329 8.67 26.48 9.36
C LEU A 329 7.33 27.00 9.90
N HIS A 330 7.03 26.85 11.20
CA HIS A 330 5.76 27.36 11.76
C HIS A 330 5.93 28.20 13.03
N TYR A 331 5.55 29.48 12.93
CA TYR A 331 5.42 30.48 14.02
C TYR A 331 4.44 30.10 15.16
N ARG A 332 3.92 28.87 15.18
CA ARG A 332 2.95 28.36 16.14
C ARG A 332 3.50 27.04 16.68
N ARG A 333 4.05 27.07 17.91
CA ARG A 333 4.58 25.94 18.70
C ARG A 333 4.95 24.74 17.83
N GLU A 334 6.22 24.67 17.39
CA GLU A 334 6.76 23.59 16.57
C GLU A 334 6.35 22.22 17.12
N VAL A 335 5.40 21.56 16.48
CA VAL A 335 4.99 20.19 16.80
C VAL A 335 5.93 19.28 16.04
N THR A 336 6.78 18.55 16.75
CA THR A 336 7.70 17.60 16.12
C THR A 336 6.96 16.32 15.74
N VAL A 337 7.53 15.52 14.82
CA VAL A 337 7.01 14.17 14.53
C VAL A 337 6.95 13.32 15.80
N ALA A 338 7.91 13.48 16.72
CA ALA A 338 7.89 12.81 18.02
C ALA A 338 6.65 13.19 18.85
N ASP A 339 6.24 14.47 18.81
CA ASP A 339 5.05 14.94 19.52
C ASP A 339 3.77 14.36 18.93
N ILE A 340 3.65 14.34 17.60
CA ILE A 340 2.51 13.72 16.90
C ILE A 340 2.43 12.23 17.25
N VAL A 341 3.55 11.50 17.16
CA VAL A 341 3.59 10.07 17.47
C VAL A 341 3.25 9.80 18.93
N ARG A 342 3.73 10.64 19.86
CA ARG A 342 3.41 10.53 21.30
C ARG A 342 1.93 10.76 21.55
N MET A 343 1.35 11.82 20.98
CA MET A 343 -0.03 12.22 21.23
C MET A 343 -1.05 11.29 20.57
N GLU A 344 -0.83 10.90 19.32
CA GLU A 344 -1.87 10.22 18.53
C GLU A 344 -1.67 8.70 18.48
N VAL A 345 -0.45 8.21 18.71
CA VAL A 345 -0.15 6.82 18.35
C VAL A 345 0.34 5.97 19.52
N LEU A 346 1.06 6.55 20.49
CA LEU A 346 1.62 5.77 21.60
C LEU A 346 0.51 5.13 22.44
N GLY A 347 -0.49 5.90 22.88
CA GLY A 347 -1.60 5.38 23.69
C GLY A 347 -2.35 4.22 23.01
N PRO A 348 -2.92 4.40 21.80
CA PRO A 348 -3.59 3.32 21.07
C PRO A 348 -2.72 2.08 20.86
N PHE A 349 -1.43 2.28 20.57
CA PHE A 349 -0.48 1.18 20.41
C PHE A 349 -0.25 0.40 21.72
N LEU A 350 -0.05 1.10 22.84
CA LEU A 350 0.12 0.46 24.15
C LEU A 350 -1.12 -0.33 24.54
N HIS A 351 -2.31 0.25 24.31
CA HIS A 351 -3.57 -0.45 24.50
C HIS A 351 -3.64 -1.75 23.68
N GLN A 352 -3.25 -1.69 22.40
CA GLN A 352 -3.21 -2.86 21.52
C GLN A 352 -2.19 -3.91 22.00
N CYS A 353 -1.03 -3.48 22.53
CA CYS A 353 -0.05 -4.38 23.13
C CYS A 353 -0.63 -5.13 24.34
N ILE A 354 -1.39 -4.44 25.20
CA ILE A 354 -2.03 -5.04 26.37
C ILE A 354 -3.10 -6.05 25.95
N LEU A 355 -3.96 -5.71 24.98
CA LEU A 355 -4.97 -6.63 24.45
C LEU A 355 -4.33 -7.89 23.85
N TRP A 356 -3.23 -7.71 23.12
CA TRP A 356 -2.49 -8.82 22.55
C TRP A 356 -1.87 -9.73 23.62
N LEU A 357 -1.35 -9.16 24.71
CA LEU A 357 -0.88 -9.94 25.86
C LEU A 357 -2.00 -10.66 26.61
N ASP A 358 -3.17 -10.04 26.76
CA ASP A 358 -4.34 -10.69 27.37
C ASP A 358 -4.82 -11.89 26.52
N HIS A 359 -4.63 -11.84 25.19
CA HIS A 359 -4.86 -13.00 24.31
C HIS A 359 -3.77 -14.07 24.49
N ALA A 360 -2.51 -13.65 24.47
CA ALA A 360 -1.35 -14.50 24.69
C ALA A 360 -1.42 -15.32 25.99
N GLU A 361 -1.83 -14.68 27.09
CA GLU A 361 -1.96 -15.32 28.39
C GLU A 361 -3.03 -16.41 28.40
N ARG A 362 -4.13 -16.21 27.65
CA ARG A 362 -5.18 -17.22 27.50
C ARG A 362 -4.64 -18.44 26.75
N GLU A 363 -3.91 -18.23 25.66
CA GLU A 363 -3.27 -19.33 24.89
C GLU A 363 -2.24 -20.10 25.73
N GLU A 364 -1.48 -19.42 26.59
CA GLU A 364 -0.53 -20.07 27.50
C GLU A 364 -1.24 -20.93 28.55
N ARG A 365 -2.37 -20.46 29.13
CA ARG A 365 -3.17 -21.28 30.06
C ARG A 365 -3.73 -22.54 29.40
N ASP A 366 -4.01 -22.47 28.11
CA ASP A 366 -4.44 -23.62 27.31
C ASP A 366 -3.28 -24.56 26.94
N GLY A 367 -2.05 -24.23 27.36
CA GLY A 367 -0.85 -25.03 27.16
C GLY A 367 -0.30 -24.98 25.73
N LEU A 368 -0.72 -24.02 24.92
CA LEU A 368 -0.37 -23.96 23.50
C LEU A 368 1.02 -23.38 23.25
N ILE A 369 1.47 -22.43 24.08
CA ILE A 369 2.71 -21.67 23.86
C ILE A 369 3.32 -21.25 25.21
N SER A 370 4.63 -21.44 25.40
CA SER A 370 5.42 -20.75 26.44
C SER A 370 6.10 -19.55 25.79
N ASP A 371 5.76 -18.31 26.21
CA ASP A 371 6.15 -17.13 25.44
C ASP A 371 6.81 -16.00 26.25
N ASP A 372 7.88 -15.42 25.69
CA ASP A 372 8.68 -14.29 26.21
C ASP A 372 8.04 -12.91 25.91
N ARG A 373 6.77 -12.90 25.47
CA ARG A 373 6.03 -11.69 25.08
C ARG A 373 5.97 -10.64 26.19
N PHE A 374 5.77 -11.08 27.44
CA PHE A 374 5.71 -10.18 28.59
C PHE A 374 7.03 -9.46 28.85
N ALA A 375 8.15 -10.17 28.81
CA ALA A 375 9.46 -9.57 29.01
C ALA A 375 9.79 -8.57 27.90
N ARG A 376 9.41 -8.85 26.65
CA ARG A 376 9.57 -7.90 25.52
C ARG A 376 8.82 -6.59 25.76
N LEU A 377 7.57 -6.64 26.20
CA LEU A 377 6.82 -5.40 26.50
C LEU A 377 7.41 -4.65 27.70
N CYS A 378 7.83 -5.36 28.76
CA CYS A 378 8.48 -4.73 29.92
C CYS A 378 9.80 -4.05 29.53
N ARG A 379 10.60 -4.67 28.66
CA ARG A 379 11.83 -4.07 28.10
C ARG A 379 11.50 -2.85 27.24
N PHE A 380 10.44 -2.88 26.46
CA PHE A 380 9.96 -1.73 25.69
C PHE A 380 9.55 -0.56 26.59
N TYR A 381 8.74 -0.79 27.62
CA TYR A 381 8.39 0.25 28.60
C TYR A 381 9.62 0.83 29.29
N SER A 382 10.56 -0.03 29.71
CA SER A 382 11.82 0.41 30.29
C SER A 382 12.63 1.26 29.32
N ALA A 383 12.59 0.97 28.02
CA ALA A 383 13.24 1.78 27.00
C ALA A 383 12.56 3.16 26.88
N LEU A 384 11.22 3.22 26.86
CA LEU A 384 10.47 4.49 26.82
C LEU A 384 10.78 5.40 28.01
N LEU A 385 10.90 4.83 29.21
CA LEU A 385 11.31 5.57 30.41
C LEU A 385 12.75 6.10 30.27
N LYS A 386 13.68 5.26 29.78
CA LYS A 386 15.09 5.66 29.59
C LYS A 386 15.28 6.78 28.58
N VAL A 387 14.43 6.85 27.56
CA VAL A 387 14.47 7.94 26.56
C VAL A 387 13.61 9.15 26.95
N ASN A 388 13.08 9.20 28.18
CA ASN A 388 12.21 10.27 28.70
C ASN A 388 10.99 10.55 27.81
N VAL A 389 10.45 9.51 27.18
CA VAL A 389 9.24 9.63 26.34
C VAL A 389 7.99 9.56 27.19
N VAL A 390 8.07 8.76 28.26
CA VAL A 390 7.08 8.67 29.33
C VAL A 390 7.75 9.19 30.59
N ASP A 391 7.16 10.19 31.22
CA ASP A 391 7.62 10.67 32.52
C ASP A 391 7.09 9.73 33.63
N PRO A 392 7.98 9.04 34.37
CA PRO A 392 7.54 8.15 35.45
C PRO A 392 6.94 8.88 36.65
N ALA A 393 7.21 10.19 36.82
CA ALA A 393 6.59 11.02 37.85
C ALA A 393 5.20 11.55 37.45
N SER A 394 4.92 11.60 36.14
CA SER A 394 3.62 11.99 35.59
C SER A 394 2.62 10.85 35.76
N ASP A 395 1.58 11.07 36.58
CA ASP A 395 0.49 10.11 36.73
C ASP A 395 -0.23 9.86 35.40
N ALA A 396 -0.44 10.91 34.60
CA ALA A 396 -1.13 10.79 33.33
C ALA A 396 -0.38 9.89 32.33
N ASP A 397 0.95 10.03 32.26
CA ASP A 397 1.76 9.29 31.29
C ASP A 397 2.09 7.86 31.76
N SER A 398 2.17 7.66 33.09
CA SER A 398 2.59 6.38 33.68
C SER A 398 1.45 5.49 34.19
N ALA A 399 0.21 5.99 34.28
CA ALA A 399 -0.91 5.24 34.86
C ALA A 399 -1.16 3.86 34.19
N GLU A 400 -1.21 3.82 32.86
CA GLU A 400 -1.45 2.56 32.14
C GLU A 400 -0.30 1.56 32.33
N ILE A 401 0.94 2.05 32.31
CA ILE A 401 2.14 1.23 32.50
C ILE A 401 2.21 0.70 33.93
N ALA A 402 1.92 1.55 34.93
CA ALA A 402 1.89 1.17 36.34
C ALA A 402 0.80 0.14 36.62
N HIS A 403 -0.40 0.34 36.09
CA HIS A 403 -1.50 -0.62 36.19
C HIS A 403 -1.14 -1.96 35.54
N PHE A 404 -0.56 -1.94 34.33
CA PHE A 404 -0.07 -3.13 33.65
C PHE A 404 0.99 -3.88 34.48
N ALA A 405 2.00 -3.17 34.97
CA ALA A 405 3.11 -3.74 35.72
C ALA A 405 2.65 -4.35 37.06
N LEU A 406 1.71 -3.68 37.75
CA LEU A 406 1.12 -4.18 38.99
C LEU A 406 0.27 -5.44 38.75
N ARG A 407 -0.62 -5.42 37.74
CA ARG A 407 -1.47 -6.56 37.35
C ARG A 407 -0.64 -7.79 36.98
N ASN A 408 0.55 -7.58 36.41
CA ASN A 408 1.46 -8.63 35.93
C ASN A 408 2.68 -8.84 36.84
N SER A 409 2.64 -8.37 38.09
CA SER A 409 3.77 -8.41 39.04
C SER A 409 4.31 -9.80 39.40
N ARG A 410 3.60 -10.88 39.00
CA ARG A 410 4.11 -12.25 39.07
C ARG A 410 5.33 -12.50 38.18
N PHE A 411 5.49 -11.71 37.11
CA PHE A 411 6.65 -11.75 36.23
C PHE A 411 7.75 -10.83 36.78
N GLU A 412 8.99 -11.30 36.76
CA GLU A 412 10.12 -10.59 37.34
C GLU A 412 10.34 -9.21 36.69
N GLU A 413 10.26 -9.13 35.37
CA GLU A 413 10.43 -7.88 34.62
C GLU A 413 9.31 -6.87 34.91
N ALA A 414 8.08 -7.34 35.09
CA ALA A 414 6.95 -6.47 35.41
C ALA A 414 7.07 -5.91 36.84
N ASN A 415 7.49 -6.74 37.80
CA ASN A 415 7.77 -6.30 39.17
C ASN A 415 8.94 -5.29 39.20
N ALA A 416 10.01 -5.55 38.44
CA ALA A 416 11.13 -4.63 38.31
C ALA A 416 10.69 -3.28 37.71
N LEU A 417 9.88 -3.30 36.64
CA LEU A 417 9.31 -2.10 36.02
C LEU A 417 8.43 -1.32 37.01
N TYR A 418 7.58 -2.00 37.77
CA TYR A 418 6.74 -1.35 38.79
C TYR A 418 7.56 -0.64 39.87
N ARG A 419 8.66 -1.26 40.34
CA ARG A 419 9.55 -0.63 41.32
C ARG A 419 10.19 0.65 40.79
N VAL A 420 10.62 0.64 39.52
CA VAL A 420 11.16 1.85 38.87
C VAL A 420 10.12 2.97 38.86
N LEU A 421 8.88 2.66 38.45
CA LEU A 421 7.78 3.63 38.44
C LEU A 421 7.43 4.15 39.84
N ALA A 422 7.36 3.26 40.84
CA ALA A 422 7.08 3.65 42.21
C ALA A 422 8.18 4.54 42.80
N SER A 423 9.46 4.23 42.52
CA SER A 423 10.60 5.02 43.01
C SER A 423 10.73 6.42 42.40
N ALA A 424 10.07 6.68 41.27
CA ALA A 424 10.08 8.00 40.65
C ALA A 424 9.03 8.95 41.26
N ARG A 425 8.08 8.42 42.02
CA ARG A 425 6.95 9.17 42.60
C ARG A 425 7.17 9.61 44.04
N PHE A 426 8.04 8.90 44.77
CA PHE A 426 8.37 9.12 46.18
C PHE A 426 9.87 9.37 46.31
#